data_AF-A0A970NRD8-F1
#
_entry.id   AF-A0A970NRD8-F1
#
_cell.length_a   1.000
_cell.length_b   1.000
_cell.length_c   1.000
_cell.angle_alpha   90.00
_cell.angle_beta   90.00
_cell.angle_gamma   90.00
#
_symmetry.space_group_name_H-M   'P 1'
#
loop_
_entity.id
_entity.type
_entity.pdbx_description
1 polymer ?
#
loop_
_entity_poly.entity_id
_entity_poly.type
_entity_poly.pdbx_seq_one_letter_code
_entity_poly.pdbx_strand_id
1 'polypeptide(L)' 'MNYTPYQISKIIEQIVCKEGGLNAIPKLTLETLMKAERTEYKHLAQDYSNGYRSRKAFGNK' A
#
# COMPACT_ATOMS: atom_id res chain seq x y z
N MET A 1 12.31 -10.31 -3.47
CA MET A 1 13.52 -9.61 -3.00
C MET A 1 13.35 -9.42 -1.49
N ASN A 2 14.11 -10.13 -0.65
CA ASN A 2 14.03 -9.97 0.80
C ASN A 2 15.14 -9.00 1.22
N TYR A 3 14.77 -7.77 1.56
CA TYR A 3 15.70 -6.77 2.10
C TYR A 3 16.08 -7.14 3.53
N THR A 4 17.36 -6.96 3.88
CA THR A 4 17.79 -7.14 5.27
C THR A 4 17.38 -5.94 6.13
N PRO A 5 17.19 -6.11 7.45
CA PRO A 5 16.84 -4.99 8.35
C PRO A 5 17.82 -3.80 8.25
N TYR A 6 19.11 -4.08 8.02
CA TYR A 6 20.13 -3.05 7.81
C TYR A 6 19.89 -2.23 6.54
N GLN A 7 19.54 -2.90 5.42
CA GLN A 7 19.22 -2.22 4.17
C GLN A 7 17.98 -1.35 4.32
N ILE A 8 16.98 -1.83 5.06
CA ILE A 8 15.76 -1.07 5.37
C ILE A 8 16.10 0.19 6.16
N SER A 9 16.94 0.09 7.20
CA SER A 9 17.37 1.25 7.99
C SER A 9 18.07 2.31 7.14
N LYS A 10 18.99 1.89 6.26
CA LYS A 10 19.73 2.81 5.39
C LYS A 10 18.83 3.52 4.38
N ILE A 11 17.84 2.83 3.84
CA ILE A 11 16.86 3.42 2.92
C ILE A 11 16.01 4.47 3.66
N ILE A 12 15.57 4.17 4.89
CA ILE A 12 14.78 5.10 5.70
C ILE A 12 15.61 6.33 6.06
N GLU A 13 16.86 6.18 6.50
CA GLU A 13 17.78 7.30 6.78
C GLU A 13 17.93 8.23 5.56
N GLN A 14 18.10 7.67 4.35
CA GLN A 14 18.20 8.45 3.11
C GLN A 14 16.91 9.19 2.74
N ILE A 15 15.75 8.68 3.14
CA ILE A 15 14.45 9.32 2.89
C ILE A 15 14.22 10.44 3.89
N VAL A 16 14.55 10.22 5.18
CA VAL A 16 14.39 11.22 6.25
C VAL A 16 15.26 12.45 6.03
N CYS A 17 16.49 12.28 5.54
CA CYS A 17 17.44 13.38 5.31
C CYS A 17 17.05 14.32 4.15
N LYS A 18 16.00 14.00 3.36
CA LYS A 18 15.50 14.88 2.30
C LYS A 18 14.51 15.90 2.87
N GLU A 19 14.46 17.10 2.29
CA GLU A 19 13.47 18.11 2.65
C GLU A 19 12.04 17.53 2.53
N GLY A 20 11.27 17.58 3.63
CA GLY A 20 9.92 16.99 3.69
C GLY A 20 9.88 15.46 3.80
N GLY A 21 11.02 14.79 3.99
CA GLY A 21 11.16 13.33 4.06
C GLY A 21 10.33 12.66 5.16
N LEU A 22 10.18 13.32 6.31
CA LEU A 22 9.35 12.82 7.41
C LEU A 22 7.88 12.66 7.02
N ASN A 23 7.34 13.53 6.17
CA ASN A 23 5.95 13.41 5.68
C ASN A 23 5.82 12.40 4.54
N ALA A 24 6.91 12.09 3.84
CA ALA A 24 6.92 11.10 2.77
C ALA A 24 6.82 9.67 3.30
N ILE A 25 7.36 9.39 4.50
CA ILE A 25 7.28 8.07 5.14
C ILE A 25 5.84 7.61 5.36
N PRO A 26 4.98 8.35 6.10
CA PRO A 26 3.61 7.90 6.37
C PRO A 26 2.77 7.80 5.10
N LYS A 27 3.04 8.66 4.10
CA LYS A 27 2.40 8.56 2.79
C LYS A 27 2.79 7.26 2.07
N LEU A 28 4.08 6.96 2.02
CA LEU A 28 4.61 5.77 1.38
C LEU A 28 4.12 4.50 2.09
N THR A 29 4.12 4.47 3.43
CA THR A 29 3.63 3.30 4.18
C THR A 29 2.15 3.06 3.95
N LEU A 30 1.34 4.11 3.87
CA LEU A 30 -0.08 3.96 3.59
C LEU A 30 -0.32 3.45 2.17
N GLU A 31 0.39 3.98 1.18
CA GLU A 31 0.31 3.52 -0.22
C GLU A 31 0.77 2.06 -0.37
N THR A 32 1.83 1.63 0.32
CA THR A 32 2.32 0.25 0.27
C THR A 32 1.36 -0.71 0.94
N LEU A 33 0.78 -0.33 2.09
CA LEU A 33 -0.25 -1.13 2.77
C LEU A 33 -1.49 -1.32 1.90
N MET A 34 -2.02 -0.24 1.31
CA MET A 34 -3.17 -0.32 0.41
C MET A 34 -2.88 -1.17 -0.83
N LYS A 35 -1.64 -1.12 -1.35
CA LYS A 35 -1.22 -1.94 -2.48
C LYS A 35 -1.11 -3.42 -2.08
N ALA A 36 -0.55 -3.72 -0.92
CA ALA A 36 -0.42 -5.07 -0.38
C ALA A 36 -1.79 -5.71 -0.12
N GLU A 37 -2.71 -4.98 0.52
CA GLU A 37 -4.10 -5.43 0.73
C GLU A 37 -4.76 -5.79 -0.61
N ARG A 38 -4.58 -4.92 -1.63
CA ARG A 38 -5.15 -5.17 -2.96
C ARG A 38 -4.50 -6.37 -3.65
N THR A 39 -3.19 -6.59 -3.52
CA THR A 39 -2.54 -7.77 -4.11
C THR A 39 -3.02 -9.05 -3.47
N GLU A 40 -3.11 -9.10 -2.14
CA GLU A 40 -3.64 -10.26 -1.41
C GLU A 40 -5.10 -10.52 -1.77
N TYR A 41 -5.93 -9.47 -1.82
CA TYR A 41 -7.32 -9.59 -2.25
C TYR A 41 -7.45 -10.12 -3.69
N LYS A 42 -6.62 -9.65 -4.63
CA LYS A 42 -6.62 -10.15 -6.02
C LYS A 42 -6.19 -11.61 -6.10
N HIS A 43 -5.22 -12.03 -5.29
CA HIS A 43 -4.80 -13.42 -5.21
C HIS A 43 -5.94 -14.32 -4.70
N LEU A 44 -6.70 -13.86 -3.71
CA LEU A 44 -7.83 -14.62 -3.13
C LEU A 44 -9.08 -14.62 -4.02
N ALA A 45 -9.42 -13.49 -4.63
CA ALA A 45 -10.67 -13.32 -5.36
C ALA A 45 -10.58 -13.72 -6.85
N GLN A 46 -9.37 -13.92 -7.41
CA GLN A 46 -9.11 -14.06 -8.86
C GLN A 46 -9.75 -12.96 -9.72
N ASP A 47 -10.09 -11.83 -9.13
CA ASP A 47 -10.83 -10.75 -9.77
C ASP A 47 -9.85 -9.80 -10.47
N TYR A 48 -9.90 -9.79 -11.80
CA TYR A 48 -9.10 -8.91 -12.66
C TYR A 48 -9.72 -7.51 -12.85
N SER A 49 -10.88 -7.24 -12.24
CA SER A 49 -11.58 -5.96 -12.42
C SER A 49 -10.90 -4.80 -11.67
N ASN A 50 -11.08 -3.59 -12.20
CA ASN A 50 -10.54 -2.33 -11.64
C ASN A 50 -11.27 -1.86 -10.36
N GLY A 51 -11.88 -2.77 -9.61
CA GLY A 51 -12.53 -2.44 -8.34
C GLY A 51 -13.85 -1.69 -8.48
N TYR A 52 -14.58 -1.82 -9.60
CA TYR A 52 -15.99 -1.42 -9.63
C TYR A 52 -16.80 -2.42 -8.78
N ARG A 53 -16.86 -2.17 -7.48
CA ARG A 53 -17.85 -2.83 -6.61
C ARG A 53 -19.16 -2.07 -6.79
N SER A 54 -20.22 -2.74 -7.24
CA SER A 54 -21.59 -2.22 -7.14
C SER A 54 -21.92 -2.04 -5.65
N ARG A 55 -21.61 -0.88 -5.07
CA ARG A 55 -22.13 -0.51 -3.75
C ARG A 55 -23.58 -0.09 -3.93
N LYS A 56 -24.51 -1.01 -3.65
CA LYS A 56 -25.89 -0.63 -3.37
C LYS A 56 -25.92 0.04 -2.00
N ALA A 57 -26.01 1.36 -1.98
CA ALA A 57 -26.21 2.13 -0.74
C ALA A 57 -27.58 1.85 -0.10
N PHE A 58 -28.53 1.36 -0.89
CA PHE A 58 -29.82 0.88 -0.43
C PHE A 58 -29.97 -0.57 -0.87
N GLY A 59 -30.06 -1.49 0.10
CA GLY A 59 -30.38 -2.90 -0.15
C GLY A 59 -31.60 -3.00 -1.06
N ASN A 60 -31.57 -3.92 -2.01
CA ASN A 60 -32.78 -4.23 -2.77
C ASN A 60 -33.84 -4.81 -1.82
N LYS A 61 -35.09 -4.42 -2.08
CA LYS A 61 -36.32 -5.01 -1.57
C LYS A 61 -36.26 -6.53 -1.47
#